data_AF-A0A3S1QL97-F1
#
_entry.id   AF-A0A3S1QL97-F1
#
_cell.length_a   1.000
_cell.length_b   1.000
_cell.length_c   1.000
_cell.angle_alpha   90.00
_cell.angle_beta   90.00
_cell.angle_gamma   90.00
#
_symmetry.space_group_name_H-M   'P 1'
#
loop_
_entity.id
_entity.type
_entity.pdbx_description
1 polymer ?
#
loop_
_entity_poly.entity_id
_entity_poly.type
_entity_poly.pdbx_seq_one_letter_code
_entity_poly.pdbx_strand_id
1 'polypeptide(L)'
;RVIAEIGGNEMLHGMLCGILDKCQQYVWTELLWLDEWKLTREEHAGIVDAICAGDVALAGERARAHVRGSRENILRLLQAKSDYQGFFAKAS
;
A
#
# COMPACT_ATOMS: atom_id res chain seq x y z
N ARG A 1 9.63 1.63 -1.62
CA ARG A 1 10.66 2.06 -2.60
C ARG A 1 12.07 1.99 -2.04
N VAL A 2 12.34 2.53 -0.85
CA VAL A 2 13.68 2.52 -0.20
C VAL A 2 14.31 1.12 -0.12
N ILE A 3 13.55 0.08 0.23
CA ILE A 3 14.08 -1.30 0.26
C ILE A 3 14.62 -1.73 -1.12
N ALA A 4 13.92 -1.40 -2.21
CA ALA A 4 14.34 -1.77 -3.57
C ALA A 4 15.56 -0.95 -4.04
N GLU A 5 15.64 0.31 -3.62
CA GLU A 5 16.80 1.19 -3.85
C GLU A 5 18.05 0.66 -3.14
N ILE A 6 17.96 0.37 -1.83
CA ILE A 6 19.06 -0.17 -1.04
C ILE A 6 19.48 -1.56 -1.56
N GLY A 7 18.52 -2.37 -1.99
CA GLY A 7 18.79 -3.69 -2.60
C GLY A 7 19.41 -3.63 -3.99
N GLY A 8 19.60 -2.44 -4.58
CA GLY A 8 20.22 -2.26 -5.90
C GLY A 8 19.35 -2.73 -7.07
N ASN A 9 18.05 -2.96 -6.86
CA ASN A 9 17.15 -3.40 -7.93
C ASN A 9 16.47 -2.18 -8.57
N GLU A 10 17.15 -1.58 -9.55
CA GLU A 10 16.71 -0.35 -10.23
C GLU A 10 15.35 -0.52 -10.94
N MET A 11 15.13 -1.67 -11.59
CA MET A 11 13.85 -1.96 -12.24
C MET A 11 12.70 -1.96 -11.23
N LEU A 12 12.86 -2.69 -10.13
CA LEU A 12 11.84 -2.77 -9.08
C LEU A 12 11.64 -1.40 -8.43
N HIS A 13 12.71 -0.66 -8.18
CA HIS A 13 12.62 0.69 -7.64
C HIS A 13 11.79 1.60 -8.55
N GLY A 14 12.10 1.63 -9.86
CA GLY A 14 11.37 2.43 -10.84
C GLY A 14 9.89 2.03 -10.94
N MET A 15 9.58 0.73 -10.96
CA MET A 15 8.20 0.24 -10.97
C MET A 15 7.44 0.68 -9.73
N LEU A 16 8.04 0.57 -8.54
CA LEU A 16 7.42 0.97 -7.28
C LEU A 16 7.16 2.48 -7.23
N CYS A 17 8.09 3.30 -7.72
CA CYS A 17 7.86 4.75 -7.83
C CYS A 17 6.66 5.05 -8.74
N GLY A 18 6.63 4.49 -9.95
CA GLY A 18 5.54 4.74 -10.89
C GLY A 18 4.16 4.29 -10.39
N ILE A 19 4.08 3.19 -9.65
CA ILE A 19 2.83 2.73 -9.02
C ILE A 19 2.43 3.66 -7.88
N LEU A 20 3.36 3.94 -6.95
CA LEU A 20 3.05 4.73 -5.76
C LEU A 20 2.68 6.18 -6.12
N ASP A 21 3.32 6.78 -7.12
CA ASP A 21 2.98 8.14 -7.58
C ASP A 21 1.56 8.20 -8.15
N LYS A 22 1.14 7.17 -8.90
CA LYS A 22 -0.24 7.07 -9.43
C LYS A 22 -1.28 6.78 -8.35
N CYS A 23 -0.91 6.04 -7.32
CA CYS A 23 -1.80 5.64 -6.23
C CYS A 23 -1.75 6.60 -5.03
N GLN A 24 -0.88 7.61 -5.05
CA GLN A 24 -0.52 8.41 -3.89
C GLN A 24 -1.73 9.02 -3.18
N GLN A 25 -2.68 9.58 -3.94
CA GLN A 25 -3.90 10.16 -3.38
C GLN A 25 -4.75 9.14 -2.61
N TYR A 26 -4.83 7.90 -3.10
CA TYR A 26 -5.59 6.83 -2.43
C TYR A 26 -4.88 6.30 -1.21
N VAL A 27 -3.55 6.18 -1.25
CA VAL A 27 -2.72 5.78 -0.10
C VAL A 27 -2.83 6.82 1.03
N TRP A 28 -2.83 8.11 0.72
CA TRP A 28 -3.08 9.14 1.73
C TRP A 28 -4.49 9.09 2.31
N THR A 29 -5.49 8.80 1.46
CA THR A 29 -6.88 8.66 1.91
C THR A 29 -7.01 7.45 2.85
N GLU A 30 -6.39 6.33 2.53
CA GLU A 30 -6.28 5.16 3.41
C GLU A 30 -5.64 5.54 4.75
N LEU A 31 -4.44 6.13 4.74
CA LEU A 31 -3.68 6.42 5.95
C LEU A 31 -4.34 7.47 6.87
N LEU A 32 -5.01 8.47 6.30
CA LEU A 32 -5.57 9.59 7.05
C LEU A 32 -7.04 9.39 7.44
N TRP A 33 -7.82 8.66 6.65
CA TRP A 33 -9.25 8.50 6.91
C TRP A 33 -9.62 7.17 7.57
N LEU A 34 -8.78 6.14 7.47
CA LEU A 34 -9.02 4.85 8.12
C LEU A 34 -8.27 4.68 9.46
N ASP A 35 -7.47 5.68 9.88
CA ASP A 35 -6.61 5.62 11.08
C ASP A 35 -5.64 4.41 11.10
N GLU A 36 -5.34 3.85 9.91
CA GLU A 36 -4.48 2.67 9.72
C GLU A 36 -2.98 2.99 9.82
N TRP A 37 -2.64 4.21 10.26
CA TRP A 37 -1.26 4.67 10.36
C TRP A 37 -0.42 3.77 11.26
N LYS A 38 -0.97 3.38 12.42
CA LYS A 38 -0.27 2.53 13.37
C LYS A 38 -0.03 1.13 12.80
N LEU A 39 -1.07 0.52 12.20
CA LEU A 39 -0.97 -0.81 11.61
C LEU A 39 0.05 -0.82 10.46
N THR A 40 -0.03 0.15 9.54
CA THR A 40 0.88 0.24 8.39
C THR A 40 2.35 0.39 8.82
N ARG A 41 2.59 1.15 9.90
CA ARG A 41 3.92 1.29 10.51
C ARG A 41 4.44 -0.02 11.09
N GLU A 42 3.58 -0.77 11.76
CA GLU A 42 3.92 -2.09 12.31
C GLU A 42 4.24 -3.10 11.19
N GLU A 43 3.48 -3.09 10.10
CA GLU A 43 3.76 -3.91 8.92
C GLU A 43 5.12 -3.57 8.30
N HIS A 44 5.42 -2.27 8.11
CA HIS A 44 6.72 -1.83 7.59
C HIS A 44 7.88 -2.24 8.50
N ALA A 45 7.74 -2.07 9.81
CA ALA A 45 8.74 -2.53 10.78
C ALA A 45 8.95 -4.04 10.67
N GLY A 46 7.87 -4.83 10.61
CA GLY A 46 7.95 -6.27 10.47
C GLY A 46 8.64 -6.73 9.18
N ILE A 47 8.50 -6.03 8.06
CA ILE A 47 9.25 -6.34 6.83
C ILE A 47 10.74 -6.11 7.05
N VAL A 48 11.12 -4.95 7.62
CA VAL A 48 12.52 -4.60 7.86
C VAL A 48 13.17 -5.56 8.86
N ASP A 49 12.46 -5.92 9.94
CA ASP A 49 12.96 -6.86 10.95
C ASP A 49 13.28 -8.23 10.33
N ALA A 50 12.41 -8.74 9.45
CA ALA A 50 12.65 -10.00 8.75
C ALA A 50 13.87 -9.91 7.81
N ILE A 51 14.06 -8.77 7.13
CA ILE A 51 15.24 -8.52 6.29
C ILE A 51 16.50 -8.50 7.16
N CYS A 52 16.50 -7.76 8.27
CA CYS A 52 17.64 -7.65 9.17
C CYS A 52 18.00 -8.98 9.84
N ALA A 53 17.01 -9.84 10.09
CA ALA A 53 17.22 -11.20 10.58
C ALA A 53 17.72 -12.18 9.51
N GLY A 54 17.77 -11.78 8.24
CA GLY A 54 18.14 -12.65 7.12
C GLY A 54 17.04 -13.65 6.71
N ASP A 55 15.82 -13.51 7.21
CA ASP A 55 14.70 -14.39 6.87
C ASP A 55 14.00 -13.89 5.60
N VAL A 56 14.56 -14.33 4.46
CA VAL A 56 14.09 -13.95 3.13
C VAL A 56 12.64 -14.41 2.87
N ALA A 57 12.26 -15.58 3.38
CA ALA A 57 10.93 -16.14 3.17
C ALA A 57 9.87 -15.28 3.87
N LEU A 58 10.11 -14.98 5.15
CA LEU A 58 9.22 -14.15 5.96
C LEU A 58 9.16 -12.71 5.44
N ALA A 59 10.30 -12.12 5.04
CA ALA A 59 10.34 -10.79 4.44
C ALA A 59 9.48 -10.72 3.17
N GLY A 60 9.59 -11.72 2.29
CA GLY A 60 8.80 -11.83 1.08
C GLY A 60 7.31 -12.03 1.34
N GLU A 61 6.95 -12.83 2.33
CA GLU A 61 5.55 -13.02 2.74
C GLU A 61 4.93 -11.72 3.25
N ARG A 62 5.59 -11.04 4.20
CA ARG A 62 5.13 -9.79 4.80
C ARG A 62 4.99 -8.67 3.77
N ALA A 63 5.98 -8.54 2.88
CA ALA A 63 5.91 -7.54 1.81
C ALA A 63 4.71 -7.76 0.87
N ARG A 64 4.41 -9.02 0.50
CA ARG A 64 3.23 -9.33 -0.32
C ARG A 64 1.92 -9.08 0.44
N ALA A 65 1.87 -9.41 1.73
CA ALA A 65 0.71 -9.16 2.56
C ALA A 65 0.39 -7.66 2.62
N HIS A 66 1.38 -6.82 2.91
CA HIS A 66 1.24 -5.37 2.94
C HIS A 66 0.69 -4.80 1.63
N VAL A 67 1.27 -5.19 0.47
CA VAL A 67 0.81 -4.71 -0.84
C VAL A 67 -0.63 -5.16 -1.15
N ARG A 68 -1.00 -6.39 -0.77
CA ARG A 68 -2.39 -6.87 -0.94
C ARG A 68 -3.36 -6.09 -0.06
N GLY A 69 -3.01 -5.84 1.20
CA GLY A 69 -3.83 -5.05 2.12
C GLY A 69 -4.11 -3.65 1.59
N SER A 70 -3.06 -2.92 1.18
CA SER A 70 -3.23 -1.58 0.59
C SER A 70 -4.05 -1.61 -0.70
N ARG A 71 -3.85 -2.62 -1.58
CA ARG A 71 -4.70 -2.80 -2.78
C ARG A 71 -6.18 -2.96 -2.41
N GLU A 72 -6.50 -3.78 -1.42
CA GLU A 72 -7.88 -4.01 -0.97
C GLU A 72 -8.50 -2.75 -0.37
N ASN A 73 -7.75 -2.01 0.43
CA ASN A 73 -8.18 -0.73 1.00
C ASN A 73 -8.49 0.30 -0.10
N ILE A 74 -7.60 0.45 -1.09
CA ILE A 74 -7.81 1.33 -2.25
C ILE A 74 -9.06 0.93 -3.05
N LEU A 75 -9.27 -0.37 -3.30
CA LEU A 75 -10.46 -0.84 -4.01
C LEU A 75 -11.75 -0.56 -3.23
N ARG A 76 -11.75 -0.73 -1.91
CA ARG A 76 -12.89 -0.36 -1.06
C ARG A 76 -13.21 1.13 -1.13
N LEU A 77 -12.18 2.00 -1.10
CA LEU A 77 -12.35 3.45 -1.25
C LEU A 77 -12.94 3.82 -2.62
N LEU A 78 -12.43 3.21 -3.69
CA LEU A 78 -12.91 3.44 -5.06
C LEU A 78 -14.38 3.01 -5.22
N GLN A 79 -14.75 1.86 -4.65
CA GLN A 79 -16.12 1.36 -4.68
C GLN A 79 -17.06 2.32 -3.94
N ALA A 80 -16.71 2.74 -2.71
CA ALA A 80 -17.51 3.67 -1.93
C ALA A 80 -17.71 5.01 -2.67
N LYS A 81 -16.68 5.52 -3.34
CA LYS A 81 -16.78 6.72 -4.18
C LYS A 81 -17.76 6.52 -5.34
N SER A 82 -17.68 5.38 -6.03
CA SER A 82 -18.59 5.04 -7.14
C SER A 82 -20.04 4.97 -6.67
N ASP A 83 -20.29 4.30 -5.55
CA ASP A 83 -21.63 4.13 -4.98
C ASP A 83 -22.24 5.48 -4.58
N TYR A 84 -21.44 6.35 -3.96
CA TYR A 84 -21.85 7.72 -3.62
C TYR A 84 -22.26 8.52 -4.86
N GLN A 85 -21.45 8.48 -5.93
CA GLN A 85 -21.74 9.18 -7.18
C GLN A 85 -23.02 8.64 -7.85
N GLY A 86 -23.21 7.32 -7.85
CA GLY A 86 -24.40 6.67 -8.41
C GLY A 86 -25.68 6.99 -7.63
N PHE A 87 -25.58 7.16 -6.31
CA PHE A 87 -26.71 7.59 -5.48
C PHE A 87 -27.19 9.00 -5.84
N PHE A 88 -26.26 9.97 -5.95
CA PHE A 88 -26.59 11.35 -6.31
C PHE A 88 -27.16 11.49 -7.73
N ALA A 89 -26.63 10.72 -8.68
CA ALA A 89 -27.14 10.70 -10.06
C ALA A 89 -28.58 10.16 -10.17
N LYS A 90 -29.02 9.31 -9.24
CA LYS A 90 -30.39 8.78 -9.17
C LYS A 90 -31.35 9.66 -8.38
N ALA A 91 -30.83 10.56 -7.55
CA ALA A 91 -31.60 11.47 -6.71
C ALA A 91 -31.82 12.85 -7.35
N SER A 92 -31.24 13.09 -8.53
CA SER A 92 -31.40 14.29 -9.38
C SER A 92 -32.35 13.99 -10.53
#